data_AF-D6RB32-F1
#
_entry.id   AF-D6RB32-F1
#
_cell.length_a   1.000
_cell.length_b   1.000
_cell.length_c   1.000
_cell.angle_alpha   90.00
_cell.angle_beta   90.00
_cell.angle_gamma   90.00
#
_symmetry.space_group_name_H-M   'P 1'
#
loop_
_entity.id
_entity.type
_entity.pdbx_description
1 polymer ?
#
loop_
_entity_poly.entity_id
_entity_poly.type
_entity_poly.pdbx_seq_one_letter_code
_entity_poly.pdbx_strand_id
1 'polypeptide(L)'
;MIFLYQVVHFILFTSVSGECVTQLLKDTCFEGGDITTVFTPSAKYCQVVCTYHPRCLLFTFTAESPSEDPTRWFTCVLKDSVTETLPRVNRTAAISGYSFKQCSHQISACNKDIYVDLDMKGINYNSSVAKSAQECQERCTDDVHCHFFTYATRQFPSLEHR
;
A
#
# COMPACT_ATOMS: atom_id res chain seq x y z
N MET A 1 68.13 0.46 -11.07
CA MET A 1 66.97 -0.37 -11.43
C MET A 1 66.45 -1.03 -10.17
N ILE A 2 65.38 -0.50 -9.56
CA ILE A 2 64.68 -1.14 -8.45
C ILE A 2 63.19 -1.16 -8.83
N PHE A 3 62.67 -2.37 -8.91
CA PHE A 3 61.34 -2.74 -9.41
C PHE A 3 60.26 -2.49 -8.33
N LEU A 4 59.12 -1.95 -8.79
CA LEU A 4 57.72 -2.05 -8.34
C LEU A 4 57.38 -2.58 -6.92
N TYR A 5 56.38 -1.96 -6.29
CA TYR A 5 55.08 -2.60 -5.98
C TYR A 5 54.06 -1.52 -5.56
N GLN A 6 53.19 -1.09 -6.49
CA GLN A 6 51.99 -0.34 -6.13
C GLN A 6 50.95 -1.33 -5.64
N VAL A 7 50.68 -1.32 -4.34
CA VAL A 7 49.58 -2.08 -3.73
C VAL A 7 48.28 -1.33 -4.04
N VAL A 8 47.62 -1.71 -5.14
CA VAL A 8 46.27 -1.23 -5.45
C VAL A 8 45.31 -1.99 -4.55
N HIS A 9 44.87 -1.37 -3.46
CA HIS A 9 43.77 -1.87 -2.64
C HIS A 9 42.48 -1.86 -3.48
N PHE A 10 42.13 -3.01 -4.04
CA PHE A 10 40.83 -3.23 -4.66
C PHE A 10 39.80 -3.36 -3.53
N ILE A 11 39.18 -2.26 -3.11
CA ILE A 11 38.01 -2.29 -2.24
C ILE A 11 36.86 -2.84 -3.09
N LEU A 12 36.60 -4.14 -2.96
CA LEU A 12 35.40 -4.78 -3.49
C LEU A 12 34.21 -4.25 -2.68
N PHE A 13 33.55 -3.22 -3.20
CA PHE A 13 32.20 -2.88 -2.76
C PHE A 13 31.27 -4.02 -3.22
N THR A 14 31.05 -5.00 -2.37
CA THR A 14 29.95 -5.95 -2.55
C THR A 14 28.66 -5.15 -2.39
N SER A 15 28.04 -4.77 -3.51
CA SER A 15 26.67 -4.27 -3.48
C SER A 15 25.77 -5.42 -3.04
N VAL A 16 25.30 -5.40 -1.79
CA VAL A 16 24.18 -6.24 -1.37
C VAL A 16 22.95 -5.69 -2.07
N SER A 17 22.65 -6.21 -3.28
CA SER A 17 21.34 -5.99 -3.87
C SER A 17 20.37 -6.86 -3.08
N GLY A 18 19.62 -6.25 -2.15
CA GLY A 18 18.45 -6.91 -1.58
C GLY A 18 17.54 -7.36 -2.72
N GLU A 19 17.10 -8.63 -2.69
CA GLU A 19 16.17 -9.12 -3.71
C GLU A 19 14.85 -8.35 -3.59
N CYS A 20 14.44 -7.69 -4.68
CA CYS A 20 13.17 -6.98 -4.74
C CYS A 20 12.01 -7.99 -4.64
N VAL A 21 11.33 -8.03 -3.49
CA VAL A 21 10.16 -8.89 -3.29
C VAL A 21 8.88 -8.12 -3.64
N THR A 22 8.33 -8.43 -4.81
CA THR A 22 7.09 -7.80 -5.29
C THR A 22 5.83 -8.62 -4.99
N GLN A 23 6.00 -9.90 -4.65
CA GLN A 23 4.89 -10.84 -4.50
C GLN A 23 4.10 -10.59 -3.21
N LEU A 24 2.77 -10.64 -3.33
CA LEU A 24 1.85 -10.67 -2.20
C LEU A 24 1.62 -12.10 -1.72
N LEU A 25 1.66 -12.28 -0.41
CA LEU A 25 1.49 -13.54 0.29
C LEU A 25 0.05 -13.67 0.78
N LYS A 26 -0.77 -14.47 0.10
CA LYS A 26 -2.16 -14.74 0.50
C LYS A 26 -2.23 -15.62 1.74
N ASP A 27 -3.31 -15.45 2.48
CA ASP A 27 -3.63 -16.13 3.74
C ASP A 27 -2.45 -16.17 4.73
N THR A 28 -1.63 -15.11 4.71
CA THR A 28 -0.40 -14.99 5.48
C THR A 28 -0.42 -13.68 6.25
N CYS A 29 -0.07 -13.73 7.53
CA CYS A 29 0.10 -12.59 8.41
C CYS A 29 1.55 -12.55 8.93
N PHE A 30 2.20 -11.38 8.89
CA PHE A 30 3.41 -11.14 9.65
C PHE A 30 3.08 -10.80 11.11
N GLU A 31 3.70 -11.51 12.06
CA GLU A 31 3.50 -11.32 13.49
C GLU A 31 4.41 -10.23 14.09
N GLY A 32 3.81 -9.33 14.86
CA GLY A 32 4.51 -8.22 15.51
C GLY A 32 5.00 -7.13 14.57
N GLY A 33 5.92 -6.30 15.08
CA GLY A 33 6.58 -5.23 14.31
C GLY A 33 5.69 -4.03 13.95
N ASP A 34 4.48 -3.94 14.51
CA ASP A 34 3.49 -2.92 14.14
C ASP A 34 4.00 -1.50 14.39
N ILE A 35 3.95 -0.67 13.35
CA ILE A 35 4.26 0.76 13.42
C ILE A 35 2.97 1.55 13.59
N THR A 36 2.02 1.31 12.68
CA THR A 36 0.72 1.99 12.64
C THR A 36 -0.26 1.18 11.80
N THR A 37 -1.53 1.52 11.95
CA THR A 37 -2.63 0.94 11.20
C THR A 37 -3.32 2.03 10.39
N VAL A 38 -3.53 1.76 9.11
CA VAL A 38 -4.26 2.62 8.19
C VAL A 38 -5.33 1.80 7.45
N PHE A 39 -6.22 2.47 6.74
CA PHE A 39 -7.20 1.80 5.87
C PHE A 39 -6.81 2.00 4.41
N THR A 40 -6.87 0.92 3.64
CA THR A 40 -6.58 0.93 2.20
C THR A 40 -7.59 0.07 1.45
N PRO A 41 -7.97 0.44 0.22
CA PRO A 41 -8.97 -0.32 -0.53
C PRO A 41 -8.47 -1.69 -1.02
N SER A 42 -7.15 -1.94 -0.99
CA SER A 42 -6.57 -3.21 -1.42
C SER A 42 -5.18 -3.45 -0.82
N ALA A 43 -4.74 -4.72 -0.80
CA ALA A 43 -3.38 -5.08 -0.44
C ALA A 43 -2.32 -4.42 -1.33
N LYS A 44 -2.62 -4.21 -2.63
CA LYS A 44 -1.73 -3.53 -3.56
C LYS A 44 -1.53 -2.06 -3.17
N TYR A 45 -2.60 -1.37 -2.77
CA TYR A 45 -2.46 0.01 -2.29
C TYR A 45 -1.80 0.06 -0.89
N CYS A 46 -2.05 -0.92 -0.03
CA CYS A 46 -1.32 -1.08 1.24
C CYS A 46 0.21 -1.21 1.01
N GLN A 47 0.64 -1.93 -0.02
CA GLN A 47 2.04 -2.01 -0.41
C GLN A 47 2.63 -0.67 -0.84
N VAL A 48 1.87 0.13 -1.60
CA VAL A 48 2.27 1.50 -1.97
C VAL A 48 2.41 2.37 -0.72
N VAL A 49 1.42 2.35 0.17
CA VAL A 49 1.46 3.10 1.43
C VAL A 49 2.67 2.69 2.29
N CYS A 50 2.93 1.39 2.45
CA CYS A 50 4.13 0.91 3.13
C CYS A 50 5.41 1.40 2.45
N THR A 51 5.45 1.38 1.12
CA THR A 51 6.63 1.83 0.36
C THR A 51 6.94 3.31 0.60
N TYR A 52 5.93 4.16 0.70
CA TYR A 52 6.13 5.59 0.94
C TYR A 52 6.23 5.94 2.44
N HIS A 53 5.75 5.09 3.34
CA HIS A 53 5.94 5.28 4.78
C HIS A 53 7.43 5.17 5.14
N PRO A 54 8.02 6.10 5.92
CA PRO A 54 9.47 6.18 6.09
C PRO A 54 10.08 4.96 6.78
N ARG A 55 9.32 4.28 7.64
CA ARG A 55 9.78 3.13 8.43
C ARG A 55 9.23 1.78 8.00
N CYS A 56 8.23 1.74 7.12
CA CYS A 56 7.59 0.47 6.82
C CYS A 56 8.47 -0.37 5.89
N LEU A 57 8.77 -1.60 6.31
CA LEU A 57 9.51 -2.57 5.52
C LEU A 57 8.58 -3.65 4.95
N LEU A 58 7.52 -3.97 5.69
CA LEU A 58 6.58 -5.05 5.38
C LEU A 58 5.21 -4.71 5.98
N PHE A 59 4.16 -5.38 5.52
CA PHE A 59 2.79 -5.08 5.93
C PHE A 59 1.92 -6.33 5.96
N THR A 60 0.80 -6.25 6.68
CA THR A 60 -0.31 -7.20 6.60
C THR A 60 -1.60 -6.44 6.30
N PHE A 61 -2.30 -6.82 5.24
CA PHE A 61 -3.61 -6.32 4.85
C PHE A 61 -4.71 -7.34 5.17
N THR A 62 -5.87 -6.90 5.68
CA THR A 62 -7.04 -7.74 5.90
C THR A 62 -8.08 -7.48 4.82
N ALA A 63 -8.31 -8.47 3.95
CA ALA A 63 -9.33 -8.40 2.91
C ALA A 63 -10.74 -8.55 3.49
N GLU A 64 -11.74 -8.09 2.73
CA GLU A 64 -13.13 -8.45 2.99
C GLU A 64 -13.30 -9.98 2.92
N SER A 65 -13.86 -10.55 3.99
CA SER A 65 -14.10 -11.99 4.08
C SER A 65 -15.19 -12.28 5.10
N PRO A 66 -16.07 -13.28 4.84
CA PRO A 66 -17.05 -13.75 5.82
C PRO A 66 -16.43 -14.27 7.12
N SER A 67 -15.14 -14.64 7.09
CA SER A 67 -14.42 -15.18 8.25
C SER A 67 -13.84 -14.11 9.18
N GLU A 68 -13.88 -12.84 8.79
CA GLU A 68 -13.29 -11.72 9.55
C GLU A 68 -14.40 -10.75 9.98
N ASP A 69 -14.19 -10.11 11.12
CA ASP A 69 -15.07 -9.04 11.61
C ASP A 69 -15.10 -7.89 10.57
N PRO A 70 -16.28 -7.41 10.12
CA PRO A 70 -16.39 -6.31 9.17
C PRO A 70 -15.63 -5.04 9.58
N THR A 71 -15.45 -4.81 10.88
CA THR A 71 -14.66 -3.68 11.40
C THR A 71 -13.15 -3.81 11.12
N ARG A 72 -12.68 -5.00 10.73
CA ARG A 72 -11.29 -5.31 10.41
C ARG A 72 -11.00 -5.29 8.92
N TRP A 73 -12.03 -5.32 8.06
CA TRP A 73 -11.81 -5.27 6.62
C TRP A 73 -11.08 -3.99 6.21
N PHE A 74 -10.27 -4.10 5.15
CA PHE A 74 -9.48 -3.01 4.59
C PHE A 74 -8.39 -2.46 5.50
N THR A 75 -8.15 -3.10 6.66
CA THR A 75 -7.07 -2.75 7.57
C THR A 75 -5.73 -3.08 6.94
N CYS A 76 -4.81 -2.11 6.94
CA CYS A 76 -3.44 -2.22 6.48
C CYS A 76 -2.52 -1.90 7.66
N VAL A 77 -1.87 -2.91 8.21
CA VAL A 77 -0.91 -2.78 9.31
C VAL A 77 0.48 -2.64 8.73
N LEU A 78 1.10 -1.47 8.93
CA LEU A 78 2.47 -1.18 8.50
C LEU A 78 3.44 -1.66 9.57
N LYS A 79 4.51 -2.34 9.17
CA LYS A 79 5.41 -3.04 10.09
C LYS A 79 6.89 -2.79 9.77
N ASP A 80 7.71 -2.90 10.80
CA ASP A 80 9.17 -2.76 10.80
C ASP A 80 9.82 -4.01 11.41
N SER A 81 11.08 -4.28 11.04
CA SER A 81 11.89 -5.33 11.66
C SER A 81 13.37 -5.03 11.51
N VAL A 82 14.13 -5.21 12.58
CA VAL A 82 15.60 -5.04 12.59
C VAL A 82 16.27 -6.06 11.67
N THR A 83 15.69 -7.26 11.51
CA THR A 83 16.20 -8.31 10.63
C THR A 83 15.56 -8.28 9.25
N GLU A 84 14.74 -7.24 8.96
CA GLU A 84 13.96 -7.08 7.72
C GLU A 84 12.95 -8.21 7.45
N THR A 85 12.75 -9.12 8.40
CA THR A 85 11.81 -10.23 8.30
C THR A 85 11.02 -10.40 9.59
N LEU A 86 9.81 -10.95 9.49
CA LEU A 86 8.95 -11.28 10.63
C LEU A 86 8.41 -12.71 10.50
N PRO A 87 8.06 -13.36 11.63
CA PRO A 87 7.42 -14.67 11.60
C PRO A 87 6.13 -14.62 10.78
N ARG A 88 5.94 -15.63 9.93
CA ARG A 88 4.76 -15.78 9.09
C ARG A 88 3.82 -16.79 9.73
N VAL A 89 2.56 -16.41 9.88
CA VAL A 89 1.50 -17.30 10.34
C VAL A 89 0.40 -17.37 9.30
N ASN A 90 -0.23 -18.53 9.18
CA ASN A 90 -1.41 -18.67 8.31
C ASN A 90 -2.58 -17.94 8.97
N ARG A 91 -3.21 -17.04 8.22
CA ARG A 91 -4.42 -16.33 8.63
C ARG A 91 -5.29 -16.08 7.42
N THR A 92 -6.47 -16.69 7.41
CA THR A 92 -7.46 -16.52 6.34
C THR A 92 -7.74 -15.04 6.09
N ALA A 93 -7.83 -14.64 4.82
CA ALA A 93 -8.08 -13.27 4.37
C ALA A 93 -6.99 -12.23 4.71
N ALA A 94 -5.88 -12.65 5.34
CA ALA A 94 -4.70 -11.81 5.47
C ALA A 94 -3.86 -11.88 4.18
N ILE A 95 -3.39 -10.73 3.70
CA ILE A 95 -2.48 -10.62 2.57
C ILE A 95 -1.28 -9.81 3.04
N SER A 96 -0.11 -10.44 3.09
CA SER A 96 1.13 -9.77 3.53
C SER A 96 2.06 -9.47 2.36
N GLY A 97 2.95 -8.51 2.53
CA GLY A 97 3.95 -8.17 1.51
C GLY A 97 5.07 -7.29 2.03
N TYR A 98 6.06 -7.03 1.18
CA TYR A 98 7.18 -6.15 1.47
C TYR A 98 7.01 -4.81 0.76
N SER A 99 7.60 -3.77 1.34
CA SER A 99 7.76 -2.48 0.68
C SER A 99 8.64 -2.61 -0.56
N PHE A 100 8.46 -1.74 -1.54
CA PHE A 100 9.35 -1.70 -2.72
C PHE A 100 10.64 -0.89 -2.47
N LYS A 101 10.99 -0.53 -1.23
CA LYS A 101 12.16 0.32 -0.94
C LYS A 101 13.48 -0.26 -1.44
N GLN A 102 13.58 -1.59 -1.52
CA GLN A 102 14.77 -2.30 -2.02
C GLN A 102 14.75 -2.48 -3.55
N CYS A 103 13.69 -2.06 -4.23
CA CYS A 103 13.54 -2.22 -5.66
C CYS A 103 14.18 -1.05 -6.42
N SER A 104 14.91 -1.35 -7.49
CA SER A 104 15.66 -0.37 -8.31
C SER A 104 14.82 0.38 -9.35
N HIS A 105 13.52 0.09 -9.45
CA HIS A 105 12.63 0.71 -10.43
C HIS A 105 11.83 1.88 -9.83
N GLN A 106 11.38 2.79 -10.71
CA GLN A 106 10.50 3.90 -10.32
C GLN A 106 9.17 3.35 -9.78
N ILE A 107 8.89 3.59 -8.50
CA ILE A 107 7.62 3.21 -7.88
C ILE A 107 6.67 4.41 -7.94
N SER A 108 5.51 4.22 -8.57
CA SER A 108 4.50 5.27 -8.66
C SER A 108 3.56 5.24 -7.45
N ALA A 109 3.29 6.42 -6.88
CA ALA A 109 2.20 6.61 -5.92
C ALA A 109 0.82 6.70 -6.60
N CYS A 110 0.77 6.91 -7.92
CA CYS A 110 -0.47 7.10 -8.66
C CYS A 110 -1.31 5.81 -8.65
N ASN A 111 -2.53 5.92 -8.13
CA ASN A 111 -3.54 4.88 -8.21
C ASN A 111 -4.70 5.37 -9.08
N LYS A 112 -4.99 4.62 -10.15
CA LYS A 112 -6.07 4.92 -11.10
C LYS A 112 -7.26 3.96 -10.94
N ASP A 113 -7.19 3.03 -10.00
CA ASP A 113 -8.22 2.03 -9.79
C ASP A 113 -9.51 2.69 -9.28
N ILE A 114 -10.66 2.28 -9.82
CA ILE A 114 -11.98 2.63 -9.30
C ILE A 114 -12.51 1.43 -8.50
N TYR A 115 -12.83 1.65 -7.23
CA TYR A 115 -13.33 0.61 -6.33
C TYR A 115 -14.87 0.63 -6.30
N VAL A 116 -15.47 -0.29 -7.06
CA VAL A 116 -16.93 -0.46 -7.11
C VAL A 116 -17.43 -1.04 -5.78
N ASP A 117 -18.61 -0.59 -5.34
CA ASP A 117 -19.28 -1.01 -4.10
C ASP A 117 -18.48 -0.73 -2.81
N LEU A 118 -17.46 0.15 -2.88
CA LEU A 118 -16.67 0.58 -1.75
C LEU A 118 -16.87 2.07 -1.49
N ASP A 119 -17.28 2.40 -0.26
CA ASP A 119 -17.36 3.78 0.21
C ASP A 119 -16.19 4.08 1.16
N MET A 120 -15.30 4.98 0.75
CA MET A 120 -14.16 5.41 1.55
C MET A 120 -14.58 6.53 2.51
N LYS A 121 -14.39 6.30 3.81
CA LYS A 121 -14.79 7.27 4.84
C LYS A 121 -13.72 8.34 5.06
N GLY A 122 -14.16 9.59 5.17
CA GLY A 122 -13.32 10.75 5.47
C GLY A 122 -14.14 11.98 5.84
N ILE A 123 -13.49 13.14 5.83
CA ILE A 123 -14.16 14.43 5.99
C ILE A 123 -14.77 14.82 4.64
N ASN A 124 -16.10 14.77 4.55
CA ASN A 124 -16.83 15.19 3.35
C ASN A 124 -16.98 16.72 3.35
N TYR A 125 -16.04 17.43 2.72
CA TYR A 125 -16.04 18.90 2.68
C TYR A 125 -16.76 19.49 1.46
N ASN A 126 -16.99 18.69 0.41
CA ASN A 126 -17.68 19.11 -0.81
C ASN A 126 -18.56 17.96 -1.33
N SER A 127 -19.74 18.30 -1.85
CA SER A 127 -20.67 17.37 -2.50
C SER A 127 -21.29 18.03 -3.71
N SER A 128 -21.23 17.38 -4.86
CA SER A 128 -21.73 17.93 -6.13
C SER A 128 -22.19 16.82 -7.08
N VAL A 129 -23.15 17.16 -7.95
CA VAL A 129 -23.62 16.25 -8.99
C VAL A 129 -22.58 16.11 -10.11
N ALA A 130 -22.29 14.87 -10.50
CA ALA A 130 -21.40 14.51 -11.61
C ALA A 130 -22.06 13.46 -12.51
N LYS A 131 -21.77 13.50 -13.82
CA LYS A 131 -22.40 12.59 -14.80
C LYS A 131 -21.85 11.17 -14.73
N SER A 132 -20.64 11.00 -14.20
CA SER A 132 -19.96 9.72 -14.08
C SER A 132 -18.90 9.73 -12.97
N ALA A 133 -18.46 8.54 -12.56
CA ALA A 133 -17.31 8.38 -11.66
C ALA A 133 -16.03 8.98 -12.24
N GLN A 134 -15.86 8.97 -13.57
CA GLN A 134 -14.72 9.60 -14.24
C GLN A 134 -14.74 11.12 -14.07
N GLU A 135 -15.88 11.78 -14.31
CA GLU A 135 -15.99 13.23 -14.08
C GLU A 135 -15.76 13.57 -12.60
N CYS A 136 -16.20 12.71 -11.68
CA CYS A 136 -15.91 12.87 -10.25
C CYS A 136 -14.42 12.74 -9.94
N GLN A 137 -13.72 11.78 -10.56
CA GLN A 137 -12.27 11.60 -10.46
C GLN A 137 -11.50 12.81 -10.98
N GLU A 138 -11.90 13.35 -12.13
CA GLU A 138 -11.31 14.57 -12.72
C GLU A 138 -11.46 15.75 -11.75
N ARG A 139 -12.66 15.98 -11.23
CA ARG A 139 -12.91 17.05 -10.24
C ARG A 139 -12.10 16.86 -8.95
N CYS A 140 -11.97 15.63 -8.45
CA CYS A 140 -11.13 15.36 -7.28
C CYS A 140 -9.65 15.62 -7.59
N THR A 141 -9.18 15.23 -8.77
CA THR A 141 -7.79 15.47 -9.19
C THR A 141 -7.47 16.97 -9.31
N ASP A 142 -8.45 17.77 -9.74
CA ASP A 142 -8.32 19.22 -9.89
C ASP A 142 -8.55 20.01 -8.58
N ASP A 143 -8.93 19.35 -7.48
CA ASP A 143 -9.11 19.96 -6.15
C ASP A 143 -7.95 19.60 -5.21
N VAL A 144 -7.21 20.63 -4.78
CA VAL A 144 -6.02 20.49 -3.91
C VAL A 144 -6.28 19.83 -2.56
N HIS A 145 -7.52 19.85 -2.06
CA HIS A 145 -7.89 19.23 -0.78
C HIS A 145 -8.46 17.81 -0.95
N CYS A 146 -8.73 17.37 -2.17
CA CYS A 146 -9.34 16.07 -2.39
C CYS A 146 -8.29 14.95 -2.32
N HIS A 147 -8.45 14.04 -1.37
CA HIS A 147 -7.58 12.85 -1.26
C HIS A 147 -8.17 11.63 -1.96
N PHE A 148 -9.50 11.53 -1.98
CA PHE A 148 -10.29 10.49 -2.62
C PHE A 148 -11.72 10.99 -2.77
N PHE A 149 -12.52 10.27 -3.56
CA PHE A 149 -13.93 10.56 -3.78
C PHE A 149 -14.77 9.29 -3.63
N THR A 150 -16.03 9.44 -3.25
CA THR A 150 -17.06 8.40 -3.40
C THR A 150 -18.11 8.92 -4.38
N TYR A 151 -18.45 8.12 -5.39
CA TYR A 151 -19.49 8.44 -6.36
C TYR A 151 -20.67 7.48 -6.22
N ALA A 152 -21.80 7.99 -5.74
CA ALA A 152 -23.06 7.25 -5.75
C ALA A 152 -23.67 7.27 -7.14
N THR A 153 -23.89 6.08 -7.71
CA THR A 153 -24.52 5.95 -9.03
C THR A 153 -26.03 6.18 -8.94
N ARG A 154 -26.69 6.33 -10.10
CA ARG A 154 -28.16 6.45 -10.16
C ARG A 154 -28.89 5.23 -9.56
N GLN A 155 -28.22 4.09 -9.47
CA GLN A 155 -28.75 2.86 -8.86
C GLN A 155 -28.59 2.84 -7.33
N PHE A 156 -27.83 3.76 -6.74
CA PHE A 156 -27.57 3.78 -5.31
C PHE A 156 -28.87 3.92 -4.50
N PRO A 157 -29.15 3.13 -3.46
CA PRO A 157 -30.48 3.11 -2.85
C PRO A 157 -30.98 4.45 -2.29
N SER A 158 -30.09 5.28 -1.74
CA SER A 158 -30.47 6.56 -1.12
C SER A 158 -30.69 7.67 -2.15
N LEU A 159 -31.93 8.18 -2.24
CA LEU A 159 -32.29 9.29 -3.14
C LEU A 159 -31.56 10.60 -2.82
N GLU A 160 -31.25 10.85 -1.55
CA GLU A 160 -30.52 12.04 -1.11
C GLU A 160 -29.07 12.03 -1.61
N HIS A 161 -28.49 10.85 -1.79
CA HIS A 161 -27.10 10.67 -2.21
C HIS A 161 -26.96 10.42 -3.72
N ARG A 162 -28.05 10.33 -4.49
CA ARG A 162 -28.04 10.17 -5.95
C ARG A 162 -27.78 11.48 -6.70
#